data_AF-A0A078BB31-F1
#
_entry.id   AF-A0A078BB31-F1
#
_cell.length_a   1.000
_cell.length_b   1.000
_cell.length_c   1.000
_cell.angle_alpha   90.00
_cell.angle_beta   90.00
_cell.angle_gamma   90.00
#
_symmetry.space_group_name_H-M   'P 1'
#
loop_
_entity.id
_entity.type
_entity.pdbx_description
1 polymer ?
#
loop_
_entity_poly.entity_id
_entity_poly.type
_entity_poly.pdbx_seq_one_letter_code
_entity_poly.pdbx_strand_id
1 'polypeptide(L)'
;MGGSLSLSNKANNETVSVKDQKQLTDELYLKDEEYLQEQEQNEEPLAKNFQIERIFGTDGNIQDIITLTEFCIQEENVNGKGFEGKKFNYKLTGTHKDGQFDIEVICLENDHKSLKIKGSLEYKNLITGDWDYKLSHEFEPLGKFLLKPESEKIRTLATASIQIVSNERDKVIPQIPAKAVNCFCKEQIKKITSPIDISIKDYILYRQCQFLMCQECYYQIEFINKMMLISRIKHAYRENRTEWFKYVEYVMEIFRRIFLEDPMTKLSVQLKRSHDYRWFEIYEMTSDTFEFVLKKELELYIDREMLGEGYFHQVSVALQRRDFEQIKMQNGFIVLKENRIEPNKKWVIKRIKRFEELIQVPIDIAKQYIAVALANAFNIMLKQCFPTQEIFLKYVQPYLAIPLYKEDIKYVYELEEFQETNEKIIFNNFNRPSGAKKDTLLQHPHFGKVRLPHAFTHWTYMVTGGLVIVTDIQGWKINTGQYVMTDPIVFSKVRNFLGLIDLGENGMNNWIKNHECNNICKIINMKKDEGLIQNVLNYLERFKSKSLQDLLFELDIITGKQPQDKVQQQ
;
A
#
# COMPACT_ATOMS: atom_id res chain seq x y z
N MET A 1 -0.97 22.48 -38.77
CA MET A 1 -2.03 23.39 -38.31
C MET A 1 -1.80 23.60 -36.83
N GLY A 2 -1.26 24.76 -36.45
CA GLY A 2 -0.83 25.06 -35.09
C GLY A 2 -1.91 25.84 -34.34
N GLY A 3 -2.20 25.43 -33.12
CA GLY A 3 -2.93 26.22 -32.13
C GLY A 3 -2.05 26.38 -30.90
N SER A 4 -1.56 27.60 -30.65
CA SER A 4 -0.97 27.98 -29.38
C SER A 4 -2.07 28.59 -28.51
N LEU A 5 -2.36 27.98 -27.37
CA LEU A 5 -3.25 28.55 -26.36
C LEU A 5 -2.38 29.15 -25.25
N SER A 6 -2.36 30.49 -25.20
CA SER A 6 -1.89 31.27 -24.08
C SER A 6 -3.03 31.41 -23.07
N LEU A 7 -2.82 30.96 -21.83
CA LEU A 7 -3.74 31.23 -20.72
C LEU A 7 -3.17 32.36 -19.86
N SER A 8 -3.83 33.51 -19.92
CA SER A 8 -3.70 34.60 -18.96
C SER A 8 -4.92 34.55 -18.03
N ASN A 9 -4.71 34.22 -16.76
CA ASN A 9 -5.73 34.39 -15.73
C ASN A 9 -5.30 35.50 -14.77
N LYS A 10 -6.05 36.60 -14.78
CA LYS A 10 -6.16 37.55 -13.66
C LYS A 10 -7.24 37.02 -12.73
N ALA A 11 -6.90 36.75 -11.48
CA ALA A 11 -7.87 36.60 -10.39
C ALA A 11 -7.39 37.40 -9.18
N ASN A 12 -8.31 38.12 -8.56
CA ASN A 12 -8.09 39.05 -7.47
C ASN A 12 -7.65 38.31 -6.19
N ASN A 13 -6.59 38.84 -5.57
CA ASN A 13 -6.07 38.42 -4.26
C ASN A 13 -6.93 39.00 -3.13
N GLU A 14 -7.62 38.13 -2.38
CA GLU A 14 -7.71 38.26 -0.93
C GLU A 14 -6.81 37.19 -0.33
N THR A 15 -5.57 37.56 -0.05
CA THR A 15 -4.57 36.71 0.59
C THR A 15 -4.81 36.68 2.09
N VAL A 16 -5.44 35.63 2.59
CA VAL A 16 -5.16 35.13 3.94
C VAL A 16 -3.81 34.41 3.85
N SER A 17 -2.86 34.78 4.71
CA SER A 17 -1.48 34.31 4.59
C SER A 17 -1.40 32.81 4.91
N VAL A 18 -0.86 32.03 3.98
CA VAL A 18 -0.56 30.59 4.15
C VAL A 18 0.44 30.35 5.29
N LYS A 19 1.12 31.40 5.78
CA LYS A 19 1.99 31.31 6.96
C LYS A 19 1.18 31.06 8.24
N ASP A 20 -0.03 31.60 8.35
CA ASP A 20 -0.81 31.52 9.60
C ASP A 20 -1.46 30.14 9.80
N GLN A 21 -1.78 29.39 8.73
CA GLN A 21 -2.31 28.03 8.86
C GLN A 21 -1.21 26.98 9.10
N LYS A 22 -0.01 27.17 8.53
CA LYS A 22 1.10 26.22 8.72
C LYS A 22 1.71 26.31 10.12
N GLN A 23 1.78 27.52 10.68
CA GLN A 23 2.27 27.74 12.04
C GLN A 23 1.32 27.15 13.10
N LEU A 24 0.00 27.17 12.84
CA LEU A 24 -1.00 26.54 13.71
C LEU A 24 -0.97 25.00 13.66
N THR A 25 -0.69 24.39 12.50
CA THR A 25 -0.55 22.92 12.42
C THR A 25 0.76 22.42 13.03
N ASP A 26 1.87 23.14 12.83
CA ASP A 26 3.18 22.73 13.35
C ASP A 26 3.26 22.92 14.88
N GLU A 27 2.60 23.94 15.47
CA GLU A 27 2.48 24.09 16.93
C GLU A 27 1.56 23.05 17.59
N LEU A 28 0.57 22.52 16.88
CA LEU A 28 -0.29 21.43 17.37
C LEU A 28 0.45 20.08 17.39
N TYR A 29 1.28 19.81 16.38
CA TYR A 29 2.06 18.57 16.30
C TYR A 29 3.25 18.53 17.29
N LEU A 30 3.93 19.65 17.50
CA LEU A 30 5.06 19.70 18.46
C LEU A 30 4.59 19.58 19.92
N LYS A 31 3.39 20.09 20.26
CA LYS A 31 2.81 19.94 21.60
C LYS A 31 2.38 18.51 21.90
N ASP A 32 1.97 17.73 20.90
CA ASP A 32 1.63 16.32 21.09
C ASP A 32 2.89 15.43 21.24
N GLU A 33 4.02 15.76 20.59
CA GLU A 33 5.28 15.02 20.76
C GLU A 33 5.96 15.31 22.12
N GLU A 34 5.98 16.57 22.58
CA GLU A 34 6.50 16.90 23.92
C GLU A 34 5.62 16.31 25.03
N TYR A 35 4.29 16.30 24.84
CA TYR A 35 3.35 15.69 25.80
C TYR A 35 3.50 14.16 25.88
N LEU A 36 3.82 13.47 24.78
CA LEU A 36 4.05 12.02 24.79
C LEU A 36 5.43 11.64 25.37
N GLN A 37 6.47 12.45 25.15
CA GLN A 37 7.80 12.20 25.70
C GLN A 37 7.90 12.50 27.20
N GLU A 38 7.16 13.48 27.72
CA GLU A 38 7.08 13.74 29.17
C GLU A 38 6.32 12.66 29.94
N GLN A 39 5.39 11.92 29.31
CA GLN A 39 4.70 10.80 29.96
C GLN A 39 5.56 9.53 30.06
N GLU A 40 6.51 9.30 29.16
CA GLU A 40 7.36 8.08 29.19
C GLU A 40 8.50 8.14 30.21
N GLN A 41 8.91 9.33 30.67
CA GLN A 41 10.05 9.48 31.58
C GLN A 41 9.69 9.62 33.07
N ASN A 42 8.40 9.72 33.43
CA ASN A 42 7.95 9.95 34.81
C ASN A 42 6.84 9.00 35.32
N GLU A 43 6.59 7.85 34.68
CA GLU A 43 5.73 6.82 35.29
C GLU A 43 6.51 6.11 36.43
N GLU A 44 6.35 6.60 37.67
CA GLU A 44 6.39 5.68 38.82
C GLU A 44 5.47 4.49 38.50
N PRO A 45 5.84 3.24 38.86
CA PRO A 45 5.04 2.07 38.53
C PRO A 45 3.68 2.15 39.23
N LEU A 46 2.72 2.79 38.55
CA LEU A 46 1.31 2.75 38.90
C LEU A 46 0.95 1.28 38.98
N ALA A 47 0.51 0.84 40.16
CA ALA A 47 -0.04 -0.48 40.37
C ALA A 47 -1.25 -0.65 39.44
N LYS A 48 -1.00 -1.14 38.22
CA LYS A 48 -2.03 -1.45 37.23
C LYS A 48 -2.69 -2.73 37.72
N ASN A 49 -3.99 -2.69 37.99
CA ASN A 49 -4.76 -3.90 38.27
C ASN A 49 -4.76 -4.78 37.01
N PHE A 50 -4.59 -6.09 37.16
CA PHE A 50 -4.66 -7.05 36.06
C PHE A 50 -5.86 -7.96 36.26
N GLN A 51 -6.40 -8.52 35.19
CA GLN A 51 -7.45 -9.53 35.25
C GLN A 51 -6.98 -10.79 34.53
N ILE A 52 -7.17 -11.93 35.16
CA ILE A 52 -7.04 -13.25 34.53
C ILE A 52 -8.44 -13.71 34.16
N GLU A 53 -8.67 -13.84 32.87
CA GLU A 53 -9.89 -14.40 32.30
C GLU A 53 -9.60 -15.86 31.90
N ARG A 54 -10.38 -16.80 32.45
CA ARG A 54 -10.39 -18.19 32.00
C ARG A 54 -11.34 -18.36 30.82
N ILE A 55 -10.92 -19.19 29.86
CA ILE A 55 -11.75 -19.62 28.74
C ILE A 55 -11.90 -21.14 28.86
N PHE A 56 -13.10 -21.60 29.22
CA PHE A 56 -13.45 -23.02 29.23
C PHE A 56 -14.33 -23.40 28.02
N GLY A 57 -14.17 -24.65 27.57
CA GLY A 57 -15.19 -25.38 26.79
C GLY A 57 -15.13 -25.21 25.28
N THR A 58 -15.61 -26.23 24.57
CA THR A 58 -15.84 -26.21 23.10
C THR A 58 -16.93 -25.22 22.68
N ASP A 59 -17.63 -24.63 23.65
CA ASP A 59 -18.76 -23.70 23.56
C ASP A 59 -18.41 -22.24 23.88
N GLY A 60 -17.17 -21.93 24.30
CA GLY A 60 -16.62 -20.56 24.34
C GLY A 60 -17.16 -19.63 25.44
N ASN A 61 -17.79 -20.17 26.47
CA ASN A 61 -18.32 -19.36 27.58
C ASN A 61 -17.22 -18.99 28.59
N ILE A 62 -17.21 -17.73 29.03
CA ILE A 62 -16.31 -17.23 30.08
C ILE A 62 -16.87 -17.71 31.42
N GLN A 63 -16.16 -18.62 32.08
CA GLN A 63 -16.44 -19.05 33.44
C GLN A 63 -15.25 -18.67 34.32
N ASP A 64 -15.53 -17.73 35.22
CA ASP A 64 -14.68 -17.22 36.28
C ASP A 64 -13.55 -16.24 35.91
N ILE A 65 -13.56 -15.10 36.62
CA ILE A 65 -12.59 -14.00 36.51
C ILE A 65 -11.81 -13.93 37.82
N ILE A 66 -10.51 -14.21 37.77
CA ILE A 66 -9.61 -13.87 38.89
C ILE A 66 -9.17 -12.42 38.65
N THR A 67 -9.62 -11.52 39.50
CA THR A 67 -9.18 -10.12 39.49
C THR A 67 -7.89 -10.02 40.29
N LEU A 68 -6.78 -9.68 39.64
CA LEU A 68 -5.50 -9.46 40.30
C LEU A 68 -5.43 -8.04 40.87
N THR A 69 -5.37 -7.96 42.19
CA THR A 69 -5.12 -6.71 42.92
C THR A 69 -3.64 -6.33 42.89
N GLU A 70 -2.76 -7.30 42.66
CA GLU A 70 -1.32 -7.11 42.54
C GLU A 70 -0.82 -8.02 41.41
N PHE A 71 -0.02 -7.48 40.49
CA PHE A 71 0.74 -8.27 39.53
C PHE A 71 2.02 -7.52 39.17
N CYS A 72 3.15 -8.19 39.28
CA CYS A 72 4.46 -7.58 39.09
C CYS A 72 5.42 -8.60 38.47
N ILE A 73 6.23 -8.12 37.53
CA ILE A 73 7.34 -8.86 36.93
C ILE A 73 8.61 -8.14 37.38
N GLN A 74 9.46 -8.83 38.14
CA GLN A 74 10.75 -8.33 38.59
C GLN A 74 11.83 -9.28 38.10
N GLU A 75 12.65 -8.80 37.16
CA GLU A 75 13.65 -9.61 36.45
C GLU A 75 13.00 -10.83 35.78
N GLU A 76 13.37 -12.04 36.19
CA GLU A 76 12.80 -13.30 35.70
C GLU A 76 11.66 -13.82 36.60
N ASN A 77 11.26 -13.11 37.65
CA ASN A 77 10.24 -13.57 38.61
C ASN A 77 8.90 -12.87 38.41
N VAL A 78 7.82 -13.63 38.50
CA VAL A 78 6.44 -13.15 38.41
C VAL A 78 5.75 -13.37 39.74
N ASN A 79 5.13 -12.31 40.28
CA ASN A 79 4.36 -12.40 41.51
C ASN A 79 3.04 -11.66 41.36
N GLY A 80 1.99 -12.16 42.03
CA GLY A 80 0.72 -11.46 42.08
C GLY A 80 -0.21 -11.96 43.17
N LYS A 81 -1.28 -11.22 43.39
CA LYS A 81 -2.40 -11.61 44.25
C LYS A 81 -3.69 -11.19 43.59
N GLY A 82 -4.74 -11.97 43.82
CA GLY A 82 -6.05 -11.67 43.30
C GLY A 82 -7.17 -12.38 44.02
N PHE A 83 -8.39 -12.15 43.57
CA PHE A 83 -9.58 -12.77 44.12
C PHE A 83 -10.57 -13.16 43.01
N GLU A 84 -11.41 -14.16 43.30
CA GLU A 84 -12.52 -14.59 42.46
C GLU A 84 -13.82 -14.43 43.25
N GLY A 85 -14.62 -13.45 42.86
CA GLY A 85 -15.80 -13.04 43.64
C GLY A 85 -15.42 -12.65 45.09
N LYS A 86 -16.30 -12.97 46.05
CA LYS A 86 -16.04 -12.72 47.49
C LYS A 86 -15.46 -13.93 48.23
N LYS A 87 -15.19 -15.02 47.51
CA LYS A 87 -15.08 -16.36 48.10
C LYS A 87 -13.73 -17.01 47.99
N PHE A 88 -12.81 -16.50 47.17
CA PHE A 88 -11.51 -17.15 46.99
C PHE A 88 -10.43 -16.11 46.77
N ASN A 89 -9.38 -16.18 47.57
CA ASN A 89 -8.15 -15.43 47.40
C ASN A 89 -7.08 -16.29 46.72
N TYR A 90 -6.32 -15.68 45.81
CA TYR A 90 -5.28 -16.33 45.02
C TYR A 90 -3.93 -15.63 45.18
N LYS A 91 -2.87 -16.42 45.19
CA LYS A 91 -1.48 -15.96 45.08
C LYS A 91 -0.86 -16.51 43.80
N LEU A 92 -0.15 -15.67 43.07
CA LEU A 92 0.57 -16.02 41.86
C LEU A 92 2.07 -15.95 42.11
N THR A 93 2.79 -16.98 41.68
CA THR A 93 4.25 -17.03 41.71
C THR A 93 4.74 -17.80 40.50
N GLY A 94 5.72 -17.26 39.77
CA GLY A 94 6.20 -17.87 38.54
C GLY A 94 7.49 -17.27 38.02
N THR A 95 7.87 -17.66 36.82
CA THR A 95 9.02 -17.11 36.11
C THR A 95 8.65 -16.58 34.72
N HIS A 96 9.46 -15.65 34.22
CA HIS A 96 9.39 -15.10 32.88
C HIS A 96 10.78 -15.09 32.24
N LYS A 97 10.92 -15.67 31.05
CA LYS A 97 12.16 -15.68 30.28
C LYS A 97 11.88 -15.67 28.78
N ASP A 98 12.56 -14.77 28.06
CA ASP A 98 12.45 -14.65 26.59
C ASP A 98 11.00 -14.51 26.08
N GLY A 99 10.14 -13.81 26.82
CA GLY A 99 8.72 -13.65 26.48
C GLY A 99 7.85 -14.86 26.84
N GLN A 100 8.39 -15.90 27.50
CA GLN A 100 7.65 -17.07 27.97
C GLN A 100 7.42 -16.99 29.48
N PHE A 101 6.25 -17.41 29.94
CA PHE A 101 5.79 -17.39 31.32
C PHE A 101 5.49 -18.80 31.82
N ASP A 102 5.87 -19.08 33.06
CA ASP A 102 5.45 -20.26 33.82
C ASP A 102 5.00 -19.84 35.23
N ILE A 103 3.70 -19.77 35.46
CA ILE A 103 3.08 -19.15 36.64
C ILE A 103 2.23 -20.19 37.38
N GLU A 104 2.49 -20.38 38.67
CA GLU A 104 1.62 -21.13 39.58
C GLU A 104 0.63 -20.18 40.27
N VAL A 105 -0.65 -20.52 40.23
CA VAL A 105 -1.75 -19.81 40.88
C VAL A 105 -2.31 -20.67 42.01
N ILE A 106 -2.15 -20.21 43.24
CA ILE A 106 -2.44 -20.95 44.47
C ILE A 106 -3.68 -20.35 45.13
N CYS A 107 -4.73 -21.15 45.31
CA CYS A 107 -5.91 -20.76 46.09
C CYS A 107 -5.59 -20.82 47.60
N LEU A 108 -5.71 -19.71 48.32
CA LEU A 108 -5.30 -19.61 49.74
C LEU A 108 -6.32 -20.20 50.73
N GLU A 109 -7.54 -20.46 50.28
CA GLU A 109 -8.65 -20.87 51.16
C GLU A 109 -8.90 -22.38 51.16
N ASN A 110 -8.30 -23.09 50.20
CA ASN A 110 -8.37 -24.55 50.09
C ASN A 110 -6.98 -25.04 49.67
N ASP A 111 -6.13 -25.39 50.64
CA ASP A 111 -4.71 -25.84 50.57
C ASP A 111 -4.36 -26.94 49.52
N HIS A 112 -5.29 -27.29 48.64
CA HIS A 112 -5.22 -28.38 47.67
C HIS A 112 -5.50 -27.97 46.22
N LYS A 113 -5.72 -26.69 45.90
CA LYS A 113 -5.96 -26.25 44.51
C LYS A 113 -4.88 -25.28 44.04
N SER A 114 -3.80 -25.81 43.46
CA SER A 114 -2.88 -25.02 42.65
C SER A 114 -3.10 -25.27 41.16
N LEU A 115 -3.07 -24.19 40.40
CA LEU A 115 -3.19 -24.16 38.95
C LEU A 115 -1.84 -23.78 38.40
N LYS A 116 -1.45 -24.38 37.28
CA LYS A 116 -0.23 -24.00 36.59
C LYS A 116 -0.59 -23.39 35.25
N ILE A 117 0.02 -22.27 34.93
CA ILE A 117 -0.32 -21.42 33.79
C ILE A 117 0.98 -21.20 33.00
N LYS A 118 1.01 -21.60 31.73
CA LYS A 118 2.17 -21.42 30.85
C LYS A 118 1.76 -20.63 29.62
N GLY A 119 2.46 -19.54 29.30
CA GLY A 119 2.06 -18.68 28.19
C GLY A 119 3.18 -17.81 27.62
N SER A 120 2.85 -17.03 26.60
CA SER A 120 3.73 -16.08 25.92
C SER A 120 3.23 -14.65 26.04
N LEU A 121 4.17 -13.70 26.12
CA LEU A 121 3.91 -12.27 25.96
C LEU A 121 3.63 -11.98 24.48
N GLU A 122 2.41 -11.61 24.15
CA GLU A 122 2.03 -11.35 22.76
C GLU A 122 2.21 -9.88 22.39
N TYR A 123 1.73 -8.96 23.24
CA TYR A 123 1.78 -7.51 22.97
C TYR A 123 1.69 -6.68 24.26
N LYS A 124 2.66 -5.77 24.48
CA LYS A 124 2.77 -4.90 25.66
C LYS A 124 2.73 -5.68 26.99
N ASN A 125 1.53 -5.83 27.56
CA ASN A 125 1.23 -6.43 28.87
C ASN A 125 0.24 -7.60 28.77
N LEU A 126 0.11 -8.17 27.57
CA LEU A 126 -0.85 -9.22 27.25
C LEU A 126 -0.17 -10.59 27.28
N ILE A 127 -0.60 -11.45 28.20
CA ILE A 127 -0.11 -12.82 28.30
C ILE A 127 -1.22 -13.79 27.91
N THR A 128 -0.92 -14.70 26.99
CA THR A 128 -1.84 -15.78 26.59
C THR A 128 -1.17 -17.13 26.71
N GLY A 129 -1.91 -18.18 27.03
CA GLY A 129 -1.33 -19.51 27.04
C GLY A 129 -2.27 -20.61 27.52
N ASP A 130 -1.68 -21.72 27.94
CA ASP A 130 -2.32 -22.92 28.46
C ASP A 130 -2.38 -22.89 29.99
N TRP A 131 -3.42 -23.51 30.55
CA TRP A 131 -3.45 -23.78 31.98
C TRP A 131 -3.76 -25.26 32.28
N ASP A 132 -3.10 -25.75 33.32
CA ASP A 132 -3.17 -27.11 33.82
C ASP A 132 -3.66 -27.09 35.27
N TYR A 133 -4.40 -28.14 35.68
CA TYR A 133 -4.84 -28.32 37.07
C TYR A 133 -4.07 -29.48 37.72
N LYS A 134 -3.68 -29.31 38.98
CA LYS A 134 -3.02 -30.38 39.75
C LYS A 134 -4.05 -31.16 40.59
N LEU A 135 -4.56 -32.27 40.06
CA LEU A 135 -5.35 -33.27 40.81
C LEU A 135 -4.43 -34.46 41.07
N SER A 136 -3.74 -34.47 42.22
CA SER A 136 -2.83 -35.56 42.65
C SER A 136 -1.72 -35.90 41.63
N HIS A 137 -0.56 -35.25 41.80
CA HIS A 137 0.75 -35.52 41.18
C HIS A 137 0.90 -35.43 39.64
N GLU A 138 -0.16 -35.42 38.85
CA GLU A 138 -0.09 -35.21 37.39
C GLU A 138 -0.91 -33.98 36.96
N PHE A 139 -0.44 -33.32 35.88
CA PHE A 139 -1.08 -32.14 35.29
C PHE A 139 -1.80 -32.57 34.02
N GLU A 140 -3.11 -32.30 33.94
CA GLU A 140 -3.88 -32.43 32.70
C GLU A 140 -4.19 -31.05 32.12
N PRO A 141 -3.95 -30.82 30.81
CA PRO A 141 -4.26 -29.56 30.15
C PRO A 141 -5.77 -29.40 30.01
N LEU A 142 -6.31 -28.34 30.62
CA LEU A 142 -7.77 -28.15 30.77
C LEU A 142 -8.31 -26.95 29.99
N GLY A 143 -7.44 -26.06 29.50
CA GLY A 143 -7.88 -24.98 28.61
C GLY A 143 -6.84 -23.87 28.44
N LYS A 144 -7.34 -22.70 28.04
CA LYS A 144 -6.52 -21.54 27.72
C LYS A 144 -6.87 -20.35 28.62
N PHE A 145 -5.91 -19.45 28.84
CA PHE A 145 -6.09 -18.29 29.71
C PHE A 145 -5.60 -17.00 29.04
N LEU A 146 -6.15 -15.90 29.53
CA LEU A 146 -5.80 -14.54 29.14
C LEU A 146 -5.50 -13.69 30.39
N LEU A 147 -4.33 -13.07 30.46
CA LEU A 147 -3.97 -12.08 31.48
C LEU A 147 -3.74 -10.71 30.84
N LYS A 148 -4.47 -9.68 31.30
CA LYS A 148 -4.45 -8.31 30.74
C LYS A 148 -4.68 -7.22 31.80
N PRO A 149 -4.30 -5.95 31.57
CA PRO A 149 -4.65 -4.84 32.46
C PRO A 149 -6.16 -4.56 32.51
N GLU A 150 -6.69 -4.22 33.69
CA GLU A 150 -8.13 -3.93 33.90
C GLU A 150 -8.61 -2.66 33.19
N SER A 151 -7.73 -1.65 33.07
CA SER A 151 -8.02 -0.38 32.38
C SER A 151 -8.07 -0.51 30.86
N GLU A 152 -7.47 -1.55 30.30
CA GLU A 152 -7.47 -1.82 28.88
C GLU A 152 -8.73 -2.61 28.52
N LYS A 153 -9.72 -1.93 27.92
CA LYS A 153 -10.85 -2.58 27.21
C LYS A 153 -10.40 -3.32 25.94
N ILE A 154 -9.18 -3.85 25.91
CA ILE A 154 -8.66 -4.69 24.84
C ILE A 154 -9.24 -6.09 25.05
N ARG A 155 -10.52 -6.27 24.70
CA ARG A 155 -11.13 -7.59 24.52
C ARG A 155 -10.65 -8.28 23.23
N THR A 156 -9.97 -7.54 22.35
CA THR A 156 -10.00 -7.78 20.91
C THR A 156 -8.84 -8.60 20.34
N LEU A 157 -7.68 -8.68 20.99
CA LEU A 157 -6.50 -9.35 20.40
C LEU A 157 -6.17 -10.70 21.02
N ALA A 158 -6.55 -10.92 22.26
CA ALA A 158 -5.94 -11.97 23.08
C ALA A 158 -6.71 -13.29 23.08
N THR A 159 -8.03 -13.22 22.96
CA THR A 159 -8.90 -14.39 22.77
C THR A 159 -8.69 -15.04 21.39
N ALA A 160 -8.22 -14.27 20.39
CA ALA A 160 -7.94 -14.77 19.04
C ALA A 160 -6.66 -15.62 18.97
N SER A 161 -5.62 -15.31 19.74
CA SER A 161 -4.38 -16.11 19.82
C SER A 161 -4.61 -17.47 20.47
N ILE A 162 -5.50 -17.50 21.46
CA ILE A 162 -5.84 -18.67 22.28
C ILE A 162 -6.56 -19.77 21.49
N GLN A 163 -7.44 -19.44 20.55
CA GLN A 163 -8.15 -20.43 19.73
C GLN A 163 -7.32 -21.04 18.59
N ILE A 164 -6.16 -20.45 18.24
CA ILE A 164 -5.35 -20.90 17.09
C ILE A 164 -4.46 -22.11 17.44
N VAL A 165 -4.32 -22.46 18.72
CA VAL A 165 -3.50 -23.60 19.19
C VAL A 165 -4.40 -24.64 19.87
N SER A 166 -5.23 -25.34 19.10
CA SER A 166 -5.90 -26.58 19.54
C SER A 166 -5.29 -27.79 18.82
N ASN A 167 -5.06 -28.87 19.57
CA ASN A 167 -4.24 -30.03 19.18
C ASN A 167 -4.93 -31.04 18.24
N GLU A 168 -6.01 -30.70 17.55
CA GLU A 168 -6.57 -31.57 16.51
C GLU A 168 -5.82 -31.38 15.19
N ARG A 169 -4.62 -31.95 15.16
CA ARG A 169 -3.84 -32.18 13.94
C ARG A 169 -4.57 -33.25 13.11
N ASP A 170 -4.78 -32.97 11.84
CA ASP A 170 -5.23 -33.92 10.82
C ASP A 170 -6.73 -34.27 10.78
N LYS A 171 -7.60 -33.25 10.68
CA LYS A 171 -8.77 -33.19 9.76
C LYS A 171 -9.70 -32.03 10.15
N VAL A 172 -9.37 -30.81 9.73
CA VAL A 172 -10.39 -29.78 9.56
C VAL A 172 -10.70 -29.69 8.06
N ILE A 173 -11.48 -30.68 7.60
CA ILE A 173 -12.48 -30.39 6.57
C ILE A 173 -13.31 -29.25 7.18
N PRO A 174 -13.69 -28.18 6.46
CA PRO A 174 -14.64 -27.21 6.99
C PRO A 174 -15.98 -27.92 7.22
N GLN A 175 -16.10 -28.64 8.34
CA GLN A 175 -17.36 -29.03 8.91
C GLN A 175 -17.87 -27.86 9.73
N ILE A 176 -18.19 -26.80 9.01
CA ILE A 176 -19.50 -26.24 9.23
C ILE A 176 -20.33 -26.79 8.08
N PRO A 177 -21.02 -27.93 8.25
CA PRO A 177 -22.11 -28.27 7.35
C PRO A 177 -22.94 -27.00 7.22
N ALA A 178 -23.34 -26.63 6.00
CA ALA A 178 -24.13 -25.42 5.78
C ALA A 178 -25.48 -25.41 6.56
N LYS A 179 -25.77 -26.46 7.35
CA LYS A 179 -26.88 -26.64 8.27
C LYS A 179 -26.56 -26.28 9.75
N ALA A 180 -25.30 -26.05 10.12
CA ALA A 180 -24.86 -25.93 11.52
C ALA A 180 -24.50 -24.51 12.00
N VAL A 181 -24.38 -23.52 11.11
CA VAL A 181 -24.36 -22.10 11.50
C VAL A 181 -25.70 -21.48 11.11
N ASN A 182 -26.63 -21.45 12.07
CA ASN A 182 -27.92 -20.77 11.92
C ASN A 182 -27.78 -19.26 12.17
N CYS A 183 -26.91 -18.60 11.39
CA CYS A 183 -26.88 -17.15 11.08
C CYS A 183 -25.48 -16.79 10.54
N PHE A 184 -25.33 -16.63 9.23
CA PHE A 184 -25.05 -15.36 8.51
C PHE A 184 -25.95 -15.37 7.24
N CYS A 185 -27.26 -15.46 7.49
CA CYS A 185 -28.40 -15.71 6.59
C CYS A 185 -28.19 -15.87 5.06
N LYS A 186 -28.00 -17.14 4.67
CA LYS A 186 -28.15 -17.78 3.34
C LYS A 186 -29.23 -17.26 2.38
N GLU A 187 -30.31 -16.68 2.88
CA GLU A 187 -31.44 -16.14 2.07
C GLU A 187 -31.18 -14.71 1.59
N GLN A 188 -30.40 -13.91 2.32
CA GLN A 188 -30.17 -12.51 1.96
C GLN A 188 -28.97 -12.33 1.03
N ILE A 189 -27.89 -13.09 1.20
CA ILE A 189 -26.77 -13.09 0.22
C ILE A 189 -27.27 -13.49 -1.18
N LYS A 190 -28.25 -14.41 -1.25
CA LYS A 190 -28.97 -14.75 -2.50
C LYS A 190 -29.91 -13.65 -3.01
N LYS A 191 -30.35 -12.72 -2.16
CA LYS A 191 -31.19 -11.55 -2.50
C LYS A 191 -30.37 -10.27 -2.75
N ILE A 192 -29.05 -10.25 -2.55
CA ILE A 192 -28.17 -9.18 -3.06
C ILE A 192 -27.95 -9.42 -4.56
N THR A 193 -29.03 -9.36 -5.34
CA THR A 193 -29.03 -9.43 -6.81
C THR A 193 -28.88 -8.05 -7.45
N SER A 194 -28.76 -6.98 -6.65
CA SER A 194 -28.60 -5.61 -7.12
C SER A 194 -27.38 -4.94 -6.47
N PRO A 195 -26.61 -4.12 -7.21
CA PRO A 195 -25.55 -3.31 -6.63
C PRO A 195 -26.12 -2.39 -5.55
N ILE A 196 -25.36 -2.19 -4.47
CA ILE A 196 -25.71 -1.24 -3.41
C ILE A 196 -25.56 0.16 -4.02
N ASP A 197 -26.66 0.89 -4.17
CA ASP A 197 -26.66 2.27 -4.67
C ASP A 197 -26.00 3.20 -3.64
N ILE A 198 -24.88 3.79 -4.01
CA ILE A 198 -24.04 4.65 -3.15
C ILE A 198 -24.58 6.10 -3.16
N SER A 199 -25.60 6.42 -3.96
CA SER A 199 -26.02 7.81 -4.26
C SER A 199 -27.21 8.35 -3.47
N ILE A 200 -27.62 7.73 -2.35
CA ILE A 200 -28.83 8.16 -1.63
C ILE A 200 -28.47 8.96 -0.38
N LYS A 201 -28.67 10.29 -0.45
CA LYS A 201 -28.33 11.27 0.59
C LYS A 201 -29.29 11.35 1.79
N ASP A 202 -30.38 10.58 1.83
CA ASP A 202 -31.37 10.66 2.91
C ASP A 202 -31.56 9.32 3.63
N TYR A 203 -30.68 9.03 4.61
CA TYR A 203 -30.91 7.99 5.62
C TYR A 203 -30.41 8.46 7.00
N ILE A 204 -31.09 9.45 7.55
CA ILE A 204 -31.00 9.82 8.97
C ILE A 204 -32.42 9.76 9.51
N LEU A 205 -32.78 8.69 10.24
CA LEU A 205 -33.72 8.65 11.38
C LEU A 205 -34.46 7.32 11.62
N TYR A 206 -34.36 6.29 10.78
CA TYR A 206 -35.01 5.01 11.07
C TYR A 206 -34.03 3.87 11.36
N ARG A 207 -34.29 3.16 12.46
CA ARG A 207 -33.65 1.93 12.96
C ARG A 207 -33.79 0.75 11.99
N GLN A 208 -33.35 0.89 10.75
CA GLN A 208 -33.28 -0.19 9.77
C GLN A 208 -31.87 -0.25 9.23
N CYS A 209 -30.98 -0.80 10.06
CA CYS A 209 -29.67 -1.23 9.61
C CYS A 209 -29.89 -2.36 8.58
N GLN A 210 -29.54 -2.14 7.31
CA GLN A 210 -29.55 -3.22 6.31
C GLN A 210 -28.40 -4.24 6.54
N PHE A 211 -27.56 -4.04 7.56
CA PHE A 211 -26.62 -5.06 8.03
C PHE A 211 -27.33 -6.00 9.00
N LEU A 212 -27.69 -7.19 8.53
CA LEU A 212 -28.14 -8.31 9.36
C LEU A 212 -26.97 -9.23 9.67
N MET A 213 -26.08 -8.78 10.55
CA MET A 213 -25.25 -9.69 11.34
C MET A 213 -26.03 -9.95 12.62
N CYS A 214 -26.39 -11.21 12.91
CA CYS A 214 -27.02 -11.50 14.20
C CYS A 214 -26.04 -11.20 15.33
N GLN A 215 -26.62 -10.98 16.51
CA GLN A 215 -25.88 -10.66 17.72
C GLN A 215 -24.78 -11.68 18.05
N GLU A 216 -25.01 -12.97 17.80
CA GLU A 216 -24.00 -14.01 18.00
C GLU A 216 -22.79 -13.81 17.07
N CYS A 217 -23.02 -13.59 15.79
CA CYS A 217 -21.95 -13.27 14.84
C CYS A 217 -21.25 -11.96 15.15
N TYR A 218 -21.96 -10.96 15.68
CA TYR A 218 -21.37 -9.72 16.16
C TYR A 218 -20.42 -9.98 17.33
N TYR A 219 -20.81 -10.80 18.30
CA TYR A 219 -19.89 -11.15 19.39
C TYR A 219 -18.72 -11.99 18.88
N GLN A 220 -18.93 -12.88 17.91
CA GLN A 220 -17.84 -13.67 17.32
C GLN A 220 -16.88 -12.80 16.49
N ILE A 221 -17.35 -11.74 15.82
CA ILE A 221 -16.49 -10.93 14.94
C ILE A 221 -15.46 -10.11 15.72
N GLU A 222 -15.73 -9.75 16.97
CA GLU A 222 -14.75 -9.14 17.87
C GLU A 222 -13.54 -10.07 18.10
N PHE A 223 -13.73 -11.38 17.95
CA PHE A 223 -12.71 -12.41 18.10
C PHE A 223 -12.13 -12.91 16.78
N ILE A 224 -12.66 -12.45 15.64
CA ILE A 224 -12.15 -12.84 14.32
C ILE A 224 -11.00 -11.91 13.93
N ASN A 225 -9.83 -12.50 13.70
CA ASN A 225 -8.73 -11.79 13.06
C ASN A 225 -9.19 -11.31 11.66
N LYS A 226 -9.36 -10.00 11.50
CA LYS A 226 -9.76 -9.33 10.25
C LYS A 226 -9.03 -9.86 9.03
N MET A 227 -7.70 -9.99 9.13
CA MET A 227 -6.86 -10.40 8.01
C MET A 227 -6.98 -11.88 7.70
N MET A 228 -7.20 -12.73 8.72
CA MET A 228 -7.54 -14.13 8.52
C MET A 228 -8.86 -14.29 7.76
N LEU A 229 -9.88 -13.50 8.11
CA LEU A 229 -11.16 -13.51 7.40
C LEU A 229 -11.01 -13.06 5.95
N ILE A 230 -10.30 -11.95 5.70
CA ILE A 230 -9.99 -11.47 4.35
C ILE A 230 -9.23 -12.56 3.55
N SER A 231 -8.26 -13.23 4.17
CA SER A 231 -7.50 -14.31 3.53
C SER A 231 -8.37 -15.50 3.15
N ARG A 232 -9.31 -15.88 4.03
CA ARG A 232 -10.28 -16.96 3.74
C ARG A 232 -11.23 -16.59 2.62
N ILE A 233 -11.72 -15.35 2.58
CA ILE A 233 -12.54 -14.85 1.47
C ILE A 233 -11.74 -14.90 0.17
N LYS A 234 -10.51 -14.37 0.17
CA LYS A 234 -9.63 -14.39 -1.01
C LYS A 234 -9.37 -15.81 -1.51
N HIS A 235 -9.12 -16.77 -0.61
CA HIS A 235 -8.95 -18.17 -0.99
C HIS A 235 -10.24 -18.78 -1.56
N ALA A 236 -11.39 -18.57 -0.91
CA ALA A 236 -12.67 -19.15 -1.30
C ALA A 236 -13.13 -18.68 -2.68
N TYR A 237 -12.80 -17.44 -3.05
CA TYR A 237 -13.24 -16.78 -4.27
C TYR A 237 -12.07 -16.46 -5.21
N ARG A 238 -10.95 -17.19 -5.12
CA ARG A 238 -9.75 -16.97 -5.94
C ARG A 238 -10.01 -17.01 -7.46
N GLU A 239 -11.05 -17.74 -7.87
CA GLU A 239 -11.49 -17.87 -9.26
C GLU A 239 -12.43 -16.73 -9.71
N ASN A 240 -13.03 -15.99 -8.76
CA ASN A 240 -13.94 -14.87 -9.04
C ASN A 240 -13.46 -13.59 -8.33
N ARG A 241 -12.51 -12.90 -8.97
CA ARG A 241 -11.85 -11.70 -8.44
C ARG A 241 -12.83 -10.58 -8.05
N THR A 242 -13.91 -10.42 -8.81
CA THR A 242 -14.92 -9.40 -8.52
C THR A 242 -15.69 -9.70 -7.24
N GLU A 243 -16.02 -10.97 -7.03
CA GLU A 243 -16.88 -11.37 -5.92
C GLU A 243 -16.16 -11.32 -4.59
N TRP A 244 -14.90 -11.78 -4.51
CA TRP A 244 -14.15 -11.71 -3.25
C TRP A 244 -13.96 -10.27 -2.80
N PHE A 245 -13.70 -9.33 -3.71
CA PHE A 245 -13.53 -7.92 -3.33
C PHE A 245 -14.80 -7.32 -2.73
N LYS A 246 -15.97 -7.62 -3.31
CA LYS A 246 -17.27 -7.22 -2.73
C LYS A 246 -17.41 -7.71 -1.28
N TYR A 247 -17.00 -8.95 -0.99
CA TYR A 247 -17.02 -9.49 0.37
C TYR A 247 -15.93 -8.88 1.26
N VAL A 248 -14.75 -8.58 0.74
CA VAL A 248 -13.69 -7.91 1.50
C VAL A 248 -14.09 -6.50 1.88
N GLU A 249 -14.64 -5.70 0.96
CA GLU A 249 -15.14 -4.37 1.30
C GLU A 249 -16.25 -4.43 2.33
N TYR A 250 -17.19 -5.37 2.17
CA TYR A 250 -18.25 -5.60 3.14
C TYR A 250 -17.68 -5.91 4.54
N VAL A 251 -16.73 -6.83 4.63
CA VAL A 251 -16.03 -7.15 5.89
C VAL A 251 -15.30 -5.93 6.44
N MET A 252 -14.51 -5.24 5.61
CA MET A 252 -13.78 -4.04 6.05
C MET A 252 -14.72 -2.97 6.58
N GLU A 253 -15.90 -2.79 5.98
CA GLU A 253 -16.90 -1.83 6.44
C GLU A 253 -17.52 -2.23 7.78
N ILE A 254 -17.74 -3.53 8.03
CA ILE A 254 -18.14 -4.02 9.36
C ILE A 254 -17.06 -3.68 10.38
N PHE A 255 -15.81 -4.03 10.11
CA PHE A 255 -14.71 -3.76 11.03
C PHE A 255 -14.57 -2.26 11.29
N ARG A 256 -14.73 -1.40 10.27
CA ARG A 256 -14.71 0.06 10.47
C ARG A 256 -15.81 0.57 11.40
N ARG A 257 -17.00 -0.03 11.35
CA ARG A 257 -18.13 0.36 12.22
C ARG A 257 -17.95 -0.11 13.66
N ILE A 258 -17.46 -1.34 13.84
CA ILE A 258 -17.22 -1.92 15.16
C ILE A 258 -16.08 -1.19 15.86
N PHE A 259 -15.00 -0.95 15.12
CA PHE A 259 -13.82 -0.27 15.62
C PHE A 259 -13.85 1.23 15.32
N LEU A 260 -15.04 1.86 15.23
CA LEU A 260 -15.14 3.28 14.87
C LEU A 260 -14.36 4.18 15.83
N GLU A 261 -14.24 3.78 17.09
CA GLU A 261 -13.50 4.54 18.10
C GLU A 261 -11.97 4.33 18.04
N ASP A 262 -11.50 3.29 17.34
CA ASP A 262 -10.07 3.04 17.14
C ASP A 262 -9.45 4.17 16.29
N PRO A 263 -8.32 4.77 16.73
CA PRO A 263 -7.70 5.90 16.02
C PRO A 263 -7.39 5.60 14.54
N MET A 264 -6.97 4.37 14.22
CA MET A 264 -6.63 4.00 12.85
C MET A 264 -7.86 3.92 11.95
N THR A 265 -8.95 3.41 12.52
CA THR A 265 -10.26 3.34 11.87
C THR A 265 -10.83 4.75 11.66
N LYS A 266 -10.77 5.63 12.66
CA LYS A 266 -11.15 7.05 12.51
C LYS A 266 -10.44 7.71 11.35
N LEU A 267 -9.12 7.53 11.27
CA LEU A 267 -8.32 8.10 10.18
C LEU A 267 -8.66 7.47 8.82
N SER A 268 -8.91 6.16 8.74
CA SER A 268 -9.39 5.51 7.50
C SER A 268 -10.74 6.08 7.05
N VAL A 269 -11.68 6.26 7.97
CA VAL A 269 -13.00 6.86 7.71
C VAL A 269 -12.86 8.31 7.26
N GLN A 270 -11.97 9.09 7.91
CA GLN A 270 -11.69 10.47 7.53
C GLN A 270 -11.11 10.57 6.12
N LEU A 271 -10.11 9.75 5.78
CA LEU A 271 -9.50 9.75 4.44
C LEU A 271 -10.52 9.41 3.36
N LYS A 272 -11.43 8.45 3.58
CA LYS A 272 -12.49 8.11 2.61
C LYS A 272 -13.45 9.27 2.32
N ARG A 273 -13.48 10.34 3.14
CA ARG A 273 -14.29 11.54 2.85
C ARG A 273 -13.69 12.37 1.73
N SER A 274 -12.36 12.52 1.70
CA SER A 274 -11.64 13.33 0.71
C SER A 274 -10.96 12.50 -0.40
N HIS A 275 -10.79 11.20 -0.20
CA HIS A 275 -10.08 10.32 -1.13
C HIS A 275 -11.03 9.28 -1.74
N ASP A 276 -10.65 8.78 -2.90
CA ASP A 276 -11.16 7.54 -3.48
C ASP A 276 -10.30 6.37 -3.00
N TYR A 277 -10.94 5.37 -2.41
CA TYR A 277 -10.27 4.26 -1.73
C TYR A 277 -10.30 3.01 -2.60
N ARG A 278 -9.12 2.45 -2.91
CA ARG A 278 -9.03 1.30 -3.82
C ARG A 278 -7.90 0.35 -3.45
N TRP A 279 -8.06 -0.92 -3.83
CA TRP A 279 -6.95 -1.87 -3.85
C TRP A 279 -6.48 -2.11 -5.28
N PHE A 280 -5.17 -2.25 -5.44
CA PHE A 280 -4.53 -2.44 -6.73
C PHE A 280 -3.61 -3.64 -6.71
N GLU A 281 -3.60 -4.40 -7.80
CA GLU A 281 -2.46 -5.22 -8.19
C GLU A 281 -1.43 -4.32 -8.87
N ILE A 282 -0.19 -4.36 -8.38
CA ILE A 282 0.92 -3.59 -8.90
C ILE A 282 1.84 -4.50 -9.68
N TYR A 283 1.99 -4.21 -10.96
CA TYR A 283 2.85 -4.92 -11.88
C TYR A 283 4.05 -4.06 -12.22
N GLU A 284 5.22 -4.67 -12.21
CA GLU A 284 6.46 -4.07 -12.69
C GLU A 284 6.85 -4.76 -13.99
N MET A 285 7.33 -3.97 -14.95
CA MET A 285 7.84 -4.54 -16.19
C MET A 285 9.26 -5.07 -15.97
N THR A 286 9.58 -6.26 -16.45
CA THR A 286 10.95 -6.77 -16.42
C THR A 286 11.78 -6.03 -17.48
N SER A 287 12.96 -5.52 -17.10
CA SER A 287 13.90 -4.90 -18.07
C SER A 287 14.37 -5.93 -19.10
N ASP A 288 14.66 -7.12 -18.62
CA ASP A 288 14.43 -8.42 -19.20
C ASP A 288 13.56 -8.66 -20.44
N THR A 289 12.31 -8.97 -20.09
CA THR A 289 11.34 -9.66 -20.91
C THR A 289 10.24 -8.75 -21.40
N PHE A 290 10.17 -7.52 -20.88
CA PHE A 290 9.08 -6.56 -21.13
C PHE A 290 7.72 -7.15 -20.72
N GLU A 291 7.75 -8.11 -19.80
CA GLU A 291 6.58 -8.73 -19.24
C GLU A 291 6.24 -8.04 -17.93
N PHE A 292 4.95 -7.84 -17.72
CA PHE A 292 4.44 -7.29 -16.49
C PHE A 292 4.33 -8.41 -15.46
N VAL A 293 5.15 -8.33 -14.42
CA VAL A 293 5.17 -9.30 -13.33
C VAL A 293 4.49 -8.67 -12.12
N LEU A 294 3.50 -9.38 -11.57
CA LEU A 294 2.85 -8.98 -10.32
C LEU A 294 3.91 -8.87 -9.22
N LYS A 295 4.09 -7.68 -8.67
CA LYS A 295 5.01 -7.44 -7.56
C LYS A 295 4.32 -7.51 -6.22
N LYS A 296 3.19 -6.82 -6.09
CA LYS A 296 2.47 -6.71 -4.82
C LYS A 296 1.04 -6.19 -5.00
N GLU A 297 0.27 -6.28 -3.93
CA GLU A 297 -1.03 -5.62 -3.81
C GLU A 297 -0.90 -4.40 -2.91
N LEU A 298 -1.52 -3.29 -3.30
CA LEU A 298 -1.51 -2.04 -2.54
C LEU A 298 -2.92 -1.58 -2.20
N GLU A 299 -3.09 -1.10 -0.98
CA GLU A 299 -4.24 -0.29 -0.57
C GLU A 299 -3.86 1.19 -0.73
N LEU A 300 -4.59 1.92 -1.58
CA LEU A 300 -4.34 3.32 -1.87
C LEU A 300 -5.57 4.18 -1.58
N TYR A 301 -5.33 5.35 -0.98
CA TYR A 301 -6.30 6.44 -0.84
C TYR A 301 -5.91 7.53 -1.84
N ILE A 302 -6.59 7.59 -2.97
CA ILE A 302 -6.31 8.51 -4.08
C ILE A 302 -7.01 9.83 -3.83
N ASP A 303 -6.29 10.93 -3.88
CA ASP A 303 -6.87 12.25 -3.72
C ASP A 303 -7.88 12.53 -4.83
N ARG A 304 -9.06 13.04 -4.44
CA ARG A 304 -10.09 13.47 -5.41
C ARG A 304 -9.69 14.77 -6.09
N GLU A 305 -8.85 15.56 -5.46
CA GLU A 305 -8.23 16.71 -6.10
C GLU A 305 -7.10 16.25 -7.04
N MET A 306 -7.11 16.77 -8.26
CA MET A 306 -6.06 16.46 -9.22
C MET A 306 -4.81 17.29 -8.90
N LEU A 307 -3.66 16.62 -8.86
CA LEU A 307 -2.35 17.28 -8.78
C LEU A 307 -2.02 18.03 -10.08
N GLY A 308 -2.47 17.49 -11.22
CA GLY A 308 -2.27 18.11 -12.53
C GLY A 308 -2.77 17.23 -13.66
N GLU A 309 -2.45 17.62 -14.89
CA GLU A 309 -2.79 16.86 -16.08
C GLU A 309 -1.70 16.92 -17.14
N GLY A 310 -1.49 15.79 -17.82
CA GLY A 310 -0.67 15.67 -19.01
C GLY A 310 -1.52 15.66 -20.27
N TYR A 311 -0.92 15.24 -21.39
CA TYR A 311 -1.63 15.11 -22.66
C TYR A 311 -2.69 13.99 -22.61
N PHE A 312 -2.30 12.83 -22.09
CA PHE A 312 -3.17 11.65 -21.96
C PHE A 312 -3.74 11.44 -20.56
N HIS A 313 -3.12 12.03 -19.54
CA HIS A 313 -3.35 11.64 -18.15
C HIS A 313 -3.91 12.75 -17.27
N GLN A 314 -4.76 12.37 -16.33
CA GLN A 314 -5.02 13.10 -15.09
C GLN A 314 -4.12 12.51 -14.01
N VAL A 315 -3.52 13.37 -13.20
CA VAL A 315 -2.53 12.99 -12.20
C VAL A 315 -3.08 13.32 -10.82
N SER A 316 -3.09 12.34 -9.92
CA SER A 316 -3.51 12.51 -8.52
C SER A 316 -2.44 11.97 -7.58
N VAL A 317 -2.39 12.52 -6.36
CA VAL A 317 -1.60 11.93 -5.28
C VAL A 317 -2.37 10.74 -4.71
N ALA A 318 -1.67 9.67 -4.34
CA ALA A 318 -2.27 8.55 -3.63
C ALA A 318 -1.47 8.23 -2.36
N LEU A 319 -2.17 7.98 -1.27
CA LEU A 319 -1.57 7.66 0.02
C LEU A 319 -1.64 6.16 0.28
N GLN A 320 -0.51 5.57 0.63
CA GLN A 320 -0.39 4.20 1.12
C GLN A 320 -0.05 4.22 2.61
N ARG A 321 -0.85 3.53 3.41
CA ARG A 321 -0.70 3.50 4.87
C ARG A 321 -0.23 2.16 5.43
N ARG A 322 -0.40 1.11 4.62
CA ARG A 322 -0.23 -0.28 5.03
C ARG A 322 0.39 -1.04 3.87
N ASP A 323 1.25 -1.99 4.21
CA ASP A 323 1.70 -3.05 3.33
C ASP A 323 1.04 -4.37 3.77
N PHE A 324 0.97 -5.33 2.86
CA PHE A 324 0.44 -6.66 3.12
C PHE A 324 1.52 -7.70 2.84
N GLU A 325 1.89 -8.46 3.87
CA GLU A 325 2.76 -9.61 3.75
C GLU A 325 1.94 -10.89 3.60
N GLN A 326 2.31 -11.76 2.67
CA GLN A 326 1.71 -13.08 2.53
C GLN A 326 2.52 -14.10 3.33
N ILE A 327 1.93 -14.64 4.39
CA ILE A 327 2.52 -15.68 5.23
C ILE A 327 1.92 -17.02 4.85
N LYS A 328 2.75 -17.93 4.34
CA LYS A 328 2.34 -19.30 4.06
C LYS A 328 2.40 -20.13 5.34
N MET A 329 1.25 -20.59 5.80
CA MET A 329 1.13 -21.48 6.95
C MET A 329 1.63 -22.89 6.61
N GLN A 330 1.87 -23.72 7.64
CA GLN A 330 2.35 -25.11 7.48
C GLN A 330 1.43 -25.96 6.59
N ASN A 331 0.12 -25.72 6.61
CA ASN A 331 -0.86 -26.39 5.76
C ASN A 331 -0.95 -25.82 4.33
N GLY A 332 -0.08 -24.87 3.96
CA GLY A 332 -0.06 -24.22 2.65
C GLY A 332 -1.06 -23.07 2.49
N PHE A 333 -1.92 -22.81 3.48
CA PHE A 333 -2.83 -21.67 3.46
C PHE A 333 -2.05 -20.35 3.56
N ILE A 334 -2.44 -19.35 2.76
CA ILE A 334 -1.81 -18.04 2.74
C ILE A 334 -2.63 -17.09 3.60
N VAL A 335 -2.01 -16.54 4.64
CA VAL A 335 -2.58 -15.50 5.51
C VAL A 335 -1.93 -14.17 5.16
N LEU A 336 -2.75 -13.15 4.97
CA LEU A 336 -2.29 -11.78 4.87
C LEU A 336 -1.96 -11.26 6.27
N LYS A 337 -0.78 -10.68 6.44
CA LYS A 337 -0.40 -9.89 7.60
C LYS A 337 -0.35 -8.43 7.19
N GLU A 338 -1.04 -7.59 7.94
CA GLU A 338 -1.03 -6.15 7.72
C GLU A 338 0.17 -5.54 8.47
N ASN A 339 0.99 -4.77 7.77
CA ASN A 339 2.08 -4.00 8.34
C ASN A 339 1.82 -2.51 8.16
N ARG A 340 1.94 -1.75 9.24
CA ARG A 340 1.78 -0.29 9.19
C ARG A 340 3.03 0.36 8.58
N ILE A 341 2.82 1.39 7.78
CA ILE A 341 3.88 2.20 7.20
C ILE A 341 3.85 3.56 7.89
N GLU A 342 4.95 3.93 8.56
CA GLU A 342 5.14 5.26 9.13
C GLU A 342 6.53 5.81 8.76
N PRO A 343 6.62 7.02 8.16
CA PRO A 343 5.50 7.85 7.70
C PRO A 343 4.75 7.18 6.52
N ASN A 344 3.48 7.53 6.32
CA ASN A 344 2.70 7.03 5.17
C ASN A 344 3.45 7.28 3.84
N LYS A 345 3.43 6.29 2.94
CA LYS A 345 4.07 6.40 1.63
C LYS A 345 3.16 7.12 0.64
N LYS A 346 3.67 8.12 -0.07
CA LYS A 346 2.95 8.82 -1.14
C LYS A 346 3.33 8.23 -2.50
N TRP A 347 2.34 8.21 -3.39
CA TRP A 347 2.45 7.78 -4.78
C TRP A 347 1.83 8.85 -5.69
N VAL A 348 2.23 8.82 -6.95
CA VAL A 348 1.51 9.49 -8.04
C VAL A 348 0.78 8.42 -8.83
N ILE A 349 -0.53 8.58 -8.99
CA ILE A 349 -1.35 7.72 -9.83
C ILE A 349 -1.86 8.51 -11.03
N LYS A 350 -1.68 7.97 -12.23
CA LYS A 350 -2.04 8.60 -13.49
C LYS A 350 -3.17 7.80 -14.13
N ARG A 351 -4.28 8.47 -14.40
CA ARG A 351 -5.46 7.93 -15.06
C ARG A 351 -5.57 8.51 -16.45
N ILE A 352 -5.86 7.70 -17.47
CA ILE A 352 -6.17 8.22 -18.81
C ILE A 352 -7.39 9.14 -18.79
N LYS A 353 -7.37 10.18 -19.62
CA LYS A 353 -8.50 11.10 -19.82
C LYS A 353 -9.62 10.44 -20.62
N ARG A 354 -9.25 9.67 -21.65
CA ARG A 354 -10.18 9.06 -22.60
C ARG A 354 -9.96 7.57 -22.69
N PHE A 355 -11.04 6.80 -22.76
CA PHE A 355 -10.99 5.35 -22.76
C PHE A 355 -10.29 4.76 -23.99
N GLU A 356 -10.32 5.46 -25.12
CA GLU A 356 -9.62 5.07 -26.35
C GLU A 356 -8.10 5.09 -26.18
N GLU A 357 -7.60 5.85 -25.20
CA GLU A 357 -6.18 6.06 -24.92
C GLU A 357 -5.64 5.10 -23.85
N LEU A 358 -6.45 4.17 -23.36
CA LEU A 358 -6.06 3.18 -22.34
C LEU A 358 -4.78 2.42 -22.69
N ILE A 359 -4.62 2.12 -23.98
CA ILE A 359 -3.45 1.43 -24.51
C ILE A 359 -2.15 2.23 -24.29
N GLN A 360 -2.22 3.54 -24.08
CA GLN A 360 -1.05 4.37 -23.84
C GLN A 360 -0.40 4.07 -22.49
N VAL A 361 -1.13 3.61 -21.47
CA VAL A 361 -0.56 3.33 -20.13
C VAL A 361 0.61 2.32 -20.19
N PRO A 362 0.43 1.08 -20.68
CA PRO A 362 1.55 0.14 -20.79
C PRO A 362 2.63 0.61 -21.78
N ILE A 363 2.28 1.40 -22.80
CA ILE A 363 3.23 1.97 -23.75
C ILE A 363 4.13 3.03 -23.10
N ASP A 364 3.55 3.90 -22.27
CA ASP A 364 4.24 4.96 -21.53
C ASP A 364 5.20 4.35 -20.50
N ILE A 365 4.76 3.32 -19.78
CA ILE A 365 5.62 2.50 -18.91
C ILE A 365 6.80 1.93 -19.71
N ALA A 366 6.54 1.29 -20.85
CA ALA A 366 7.61 0.68 -21.64
C ALA A 366 8.63 1.70 -22.19
N LYS A 367 8.17 2.88 -22.63
CA LYS A 367 9.05 3.99 -23.03
C LYS A 367 9.93 4.46 -21.88
N GLN A 368 9.37 4.57 -20.68
CA GLN A 368 10.13 4.99 -19.52
C GLN A 368 11.19 3.97 -19.13
N TYR A 369 10.97 2.67 -19.32
CA TYR A 369 12.02 1.65 -19.17
C TYR A 369 13.17 1.79 -20.16
N ILE A 370 12.88 2.14 -21.43
CA ILE A 370 13.94 2.48 -22.40
C ILE A 370 14.75 3.67 -21.88
N ALA A 371 14.08 4.69 -21.35
CA ALA A 371 14.73 5.86 -20.78
C ALA A 371 15.56 5.53 -19.53
N VAL A 372 15.07 4.67 -18.62
CA VAL A 372 15.80 4.17 -17.45
C VAL A 372 17.07 3.44 -17.89
N ALA A 373 16.98 2.52 -18.85
CA ALA A 373 18.12 1.76 -19.34
C ALA A 373 19.20 2.67 -19.93
N LEU A 374 18.80 3.64 -20.76
CA LEU A 374 19.72 4.62 -21.35
C LEU A 374 20.29 5.59 -20.30
N ALA A 375 19.49 6.02 -19.32
CA ALA A 375 19.96 6.86 -18.23
C ALA A 375 20.99 6.15 -17.36
N ASN A 376 20.81 4.87 -17.07
CA ASN A 376 21.79 4.07 -16.32
C ASN A 376 23.13 3.98 -17.07
N ALA A 377 23.09 3.69 -18.37
CA ALA A 377 24.28 3.67 -19.22
C ALA A 377 24.95 5.06 -19.31
N PHE A 378 24.16 6.12 -19.42
CA PHE A 378 24.64 7.50 -19.39
C PHE A 378 25.35 7.83 -18.08
N ASN A 379 24.79 7.43 -16.93
CA ASN A 379 25.38 7.66 -15.62
C ASN A 379 26.72 6.92 -15.43
N ILE A 380 26.87 5.70 -15.98
CA ILE A 380 28.16 5.00 -16.01
C ILE A 380 29.21 5.82 -16.76
N MET A 381 28.85 6.35 -17.92
CA MET A 381 29.72 7.21 -18.72
C MET A 381 30.03 8.54 -18.00
N LEU A 382 29.04 9.20 -17.38
CA LEU A 382 29.27 10.41 -16.60
C LEU A 382 30.27 10.19 -15.46
N LYS A 383 30.18 9.06 -14.76
CA LYS A 383 31.12 8.69 -13.69
C LYS A 383 32.56 8.53 -14.21
N GLN A 384 32.73 8.08 -15.46
CA GLN A 384 34.05 8.00 -16.09
C GLN A 384 34.60 9.38 -16.47
N CYS A 385 33.76 10.27 -16.99
CA CYS A 385 34.16 11.63 -17.39
C CYS A 385 34.33 12.59 -16.22
N PHE A 386 33.58 12.40 -15.13
CA PHE A 386 33.53 13.29 -13.97
C PHE A 386 33.67 12.50 -12.66
N PRO A 387 34.80 11.80 -12.43
CA PRO A 387 34.92 10.84 -11.33
C PRO A 387 34.85 11.45 -9.93
N THR A 388 35.10 12.76 -9.80
CA THR A 388 35.06 13.50 -8.54
C THR A 388 33.74 14.22 -8.29
N GLN A 389 32.81 14.18 -9.25
CA GLN A 389 31.54 14.90 -9.16
C GLN A 389 30.38 13.90 -9.09
N GLU A 390 29.41 14.17 -8.22
CA GLU A 390 28.18 13.39 -8.14
C GLU A 390 27.16 13.95 -9.13
N ILE A 391 27.29 13.53 -10.40
CA ILE A 391 26.39 13.93 -11.49
C ILE A 391 25.58 12.70 -11.93
N PHE A 392 24.26 12.87 -12.00
CA PHE A 392 23.39 11.84 -12.56
C PHE A 392 22.09 12.41 -13.12
N LEU A 393 21.50 11.64 -14.03
CA LEU A 393 20.13 11.77 -14.46
C LEU A 393 19.48 10.39 -14.32
N LYS A 394 18.42 10.27 -13.52
CA LYS A 394 17.67 9.01 -13.37
C LYS A 394 16.20 9.24 -13.64
N TYR A 395 15.49 8.19 -14.03
CA TYR A 395 14.03 8.21 -14.14
C TYR A 395 13.39 7.57 -12.92
N VAL A 396 12.21 8.05 -12.54
CA VAL A 396 11.34 7.38 -11.57
C VAL A 396 10.96 6.01 -12.11
N GLN A 397 10.76 5.04 -11.22
CA GLN A 397 10.33 3.70 -11.61
C GLN A 397 8.81 3.70 -11.82
N PRO A 398 8.31 3.39 -13.02
CA PRO A 398 6.88 3.28 -13.26
C PRO A 398 6.37 1.86 -12.99
N TYR A 399 5.10 1.77 -12.63
CA TYR A 399 4.35 0.53 -12.42
C TYR A 399 3.00 0.59 -13.11
N LEU A 400 2.49 -0.57 -13.52
CA LEU A 400 1.10 -0.73 -13.95
C LEU A 400 0.26 -1.09 -12.73
N ALA A 401 -0.76 -0.27 -12.43
CA ALA A 401 -1.70 -0.53 -11.35
C ALA A 401 -3.07 -0.91 -11.93
N ILE A 402 -3.55 -2.09 -11.54
CA ILE A 402 -4.84 -2.64 -11.97
C ILE A 402 -5.76 -2.71 -10.74
N PRO A 403 -6.93 -2.06 -10.73
CA PRO A 403 -7.85 -2.13 -9.61
C PRO A 403 -8.37 -3.57 -9.42
N LEU A 404 -8.45 -4.04 -8.17
CA LEU A 404 -8.84 -5.41 -7.85
C LEU A 404 -10.34 -5.72 -8.04
N TYR A 405 -11.17 -4.73 -8.34
CA TYR A 405 -12.61 -4.89 -8.49
C TYR A 405 -13.12 -4.54 -9.88
N LYS A 406 -14.32 -5.04 -10.19
CA LYS A 406 -14.98 -4.78 -11.46
C LYS A 406 -15.66 -3.42 -11.40
N GLU A 407 -15.08 -2.46 -12.07
CA GLU A 407 -15.77 -1.22 -12.45
C GLU A 407 -16.62 -1.48 -13.69
N ASP A 408 -17.68 -0.69 -13.87
CA ASP A 408 -18.46 -0.66 -15.12
C ASP A 408 -17.57 -0.30 -16.31
N ILE A 409 -16.53 0.52 -16.07
CA ILE A 409 -15.45 0.81 -17.00
C ILE A 409 -14.15 0.49 -16.27
N LYS A 410 -13.48 -0.61 -16.64
CA LYS A 410 -12.21 -0.95 -16.00
C LYS A 410 -11.13 -0.04 -16.56
N TYR A 411 -10.53 0.79 -15.70
CA TYR A 411 -9.34 1.57 -16.04
C TYR A 411 -8.09 0.82 -15.57
N VAL A 412 -6.98 1.06 -16.27
CA VAL A 412 -5.65 0.81 -15.72
C VAL A 412 -4.92 2.13 -15.52
N TYR A 413 -3.98 2.12 -14.59
CA TYR A 413 -3.29 3.31 -14.14
C TYR A 413 -1.78 3.11 -14.25
N GLU A 414 -1.08 4.19 -14.53
CA GLU A 414 0.36 4.24 -14.26
C GLU A 414 0.55 4.73 -12.83
N LEU A 415 1.46 4.08 -12.10
CA LEU A 415 1.78 4.40 -10.72
C LEU A 415 3.29 4.66 -10.60
N GLU A 416 3.65 5.72 -9.90
CA GLU A 416 5.03 6.12 -9.65
C GLU A 416 5.22 6.56 -8.20
N GLU A 417 6.46 6.50 -7.69
CA GLU A 417 6.77 7.08 -6.39
C GLU A 417 6.68 8.60 -6.41
N PHE A 418 5.94 9.17 -5.45
CA PHE A 418 5.77 10.61 -5.35
C PHE A 418 7.10 11.31 -5.08
N GLN A 419 7.38 12.37 -5.84
CA GLN A 419 8.55 13.22 -5.65
C GLN A 419 8.11 14.54 -5.01
N GLU A 420 8.61 14.82 -3.81
CA GLU A 420 8.26 16.01 -3.04
C GLU A 420 8.83 17.27 -3.72
N THR A 421 7.99 18.29 -3.86
CA THR A 421 8.35 19.60 -4.40
C THR A 421 8.44 20.61 -3.26
N ASN A 422 9.45 21.48 -3.29
CA ASN A 422 9.61 22.56 -2.32
C ASN A 422 10.14 23.84 -3.01
N GLU A 423 10.41 24.89 -2.25
CA GLU A 423 10.87 26.19 -2.78
C GLU A 423 12.12 26.09 -3.67
N LYS A 424 12.99 25.09 -3.43
CA LYS A 424 14.23 24.89 -4.18
C LYS A 424 14.11 23.81 -5.25
N ILE A 425 13.33 22.76 -5.00
CA ILE A 425 13.22 21.58 -5.86
C ILE A 425 11.81 21.59 -6.46
N ILE A 426 11.70 22.13 -7.67
CA ILE A 426 10.44 22.27 -8.40
C ILE A 426 10.45 21.42 -9.68
N PHE A 427 9.28 20.89 -10.04
CA PHE A 427 9.08 20.21 -11.31
C PHE A 427 9.27 21.19 -12.47
N ASN A 428 10.07 20.80 -13.46
CA ASN A 428 10.39 21.63 -14.63
C ASN A 428 10.50 20.81 -15.90
N ASN A 429 10.26 21.47 -17.03
CA ASN A 429 10.53 20.96 -18.36
C ASN A 429 11.94 21.39 -18.79
N PHE A 430 12.90 20.46 -18.81
CA PHE A 430 14.31 20.74 -19.12
C PHE A 430 14.66 20.51 -20.60
N ASN A 431 13.82 19.83 -21.37
CA ASN A 431 13.70 20.02 -22.80
C ASN A 431 12.31 19.56 -23.27
N ARG A 432 11.97 19.87 -24.52
CA ARG A 432 10.71 19.47 -25.16
C ARG A 432 10.95 18.60 -26.39
N PRO A 433 9.97 17.80 -26.83
CA PRO A 433 10.09 16.96 -28.03
C PRO A 433 10.43 17.72 -29.31
N SER A 434 10.00 18.99 -29.40
CA SER A 434 10.30 19.85 -30.55
C SER A 434 11.74 20.36 -30.59
N GLY A 435 12.49 20.24 -29.50
CA GLY A 435 13.78 20.92 -29.32
C GLY A 435 13.67 22.43 -29.14
N ALA A 436 12.46 22.97 -29.00
CA ALA A 436 12.24 24.41 -28.89
C ALA A 436 12.74 24.97 -27.55
N LYS A 437 13.60 26.00 -27.60
CA LYS A 437 14.15 26.64 -26.40
C LYS A 437 13.14 27.48 -25.61
N LYS A 438 12.09 27.97 -26.26
CA LYS A 438 11.10 28.89 -25.65
C LYS A 438 10.36 28.30 -24.44
N ASP A 439 10.15 27.00 -24.44
CA ASP A 439 9.37 26.29 -23.41
C ASP A 439 10.25 25.38 -22.53
N THR A 440 11.57 25.64 -22.54
CA THR A 440 12.58 24.83 -21.85
C THR A 440 13.34 25.66 -20.81
N LEU A 441 13.52 25.12 -19.61
CA LEU A 441 14.32 25.75 -18.58
C LEU A 441 15.83 25.60 -18.85
N LEU A 442 16.50 26.69 -19.26
CA LEU A 442 17.96 26.71 -19.51
C LEU A 442 18.81 27.06 -18.27
N GLN A 443 18.19 27.67 -17.26
CA GLN A 443 18.83 28.12 -16.03
C GLN A 443 17.88 27.89 -14.85
N HIS A 444 18.29 27.08 -13.88
CA HIS A 444 17.53 26.85 -12.66
C HIS A 444 17.85 27.95 -11.63
N PRO A 445 16.85 28.53 -10.91
CA PRO A 445 17.08 29.63 -9.97
C PRO A 445 18.12 29.30 -8.90
N HIS A 446 18.06 28.09 -8.33
CA HIS A 446 18.93 27.68 -7.22
C HIS A 446 20.19 26.93 -7.63
N PHE A 447 20.18 26.24 -8.77
CA PHE A 447 21.20 25.23 -9.10
C PHE A 447 21.94 25.54 -10.41
N GLY A 448 21.78 26.74 -10.94
CA GLY A 448 22.54 27.17 -12.09
C GLY A 448 22.04 26.60 -13.43
N LYS A 449 22.92 26.66 -14.44
CA LYS A 449 22.66 26.24 -15.83
C LYS A 449 22.12 24.81 -15.92
N VAL A 450 21.20 24.59 -16.85
CA VAL A 450 20.63 23.29 -17.19
C VAL A 450 21.26 22.82 -18.49
N ARG A 451 22.14 21.81 -18.39
CA ARG A 451 22.94 21.31 -19.53
C ARG A 451 22.80 19.80 -19.70
N LEU A 452 22.75 19.08 -18.58
CA LEU A 452 22.72 17.62 -18.56
C LEU A 452 21.50 17.04 -19.29
N PRO A 453 20.27 17.56 -19.12
CA PRO A 453 19.09 17.05 -19.85
C PRO A 453 19.23 17.14 -21.37
N HIS A 454 19.76 18.25 -21.90
CA HIS A 454 20.02 18.39 -23.33
C HIS A 454 21.15 17.48 -23.82
N ALA A 455 22.21 17.33 -23.02
CA ALA A 455 23.31 16.43 -23.35
C ALA A 455 22.87 14.97 -23.36
N PHE A 456 21.99 14.58 -22.43
CA PHE A 456 21.39 13.25 -22.37
C PHE A 456 20.58 12.95 -23.62
N THR A 457 19.63 13.81 -24.01
CA THR A 457 18.84 13.60 -25.23
C THR A 457 19.72 13.46 -26.47
N HIS A 458 20.71 14.36 -26.66
CA HIS A 458 21.64 14.26 -27.77
C HIS A 458 22.45 12.94 -27.71
N TRP A 459 22.94 12.57 -26.53
CA TRP A 459 23.69 11.33 -26.32
C TRP A 459 22.86 10.09 -26.67
N THR A 460 21.58 10.02 -26.27
CA THR A 460 20.71 8.88 -26.61
C THR A 460 20.58 8.65 -28.11
N TYR A 461 20.47 9.73 -28.90
CA TYR A 461 20.45 9.64 -30.36
C TYR A 461 21.77 9.12 -30.92
N MET A 462 22.88 9.67 -30.45
CA MET A 462 24.21 9.34 -30.95
C MET A 462 24.63 7.90 -30.60
N VAL A 463 24.49 7.51 -29.34
CA VAL A 463 24.94 6.22 -28.83
C VAL A 463 24.15 5.06 -29.41
N THR A 464 22.86 5.26 -29.70
CA THR A 464 21.99 4.26 -30.32
C THR A 464 22.04 4.29 -31.85
N GLY A 465 22.93 5.09 -32.45
CA GLY A 465 23.06 5.21 -33.89
C GLY A 465 21.77 5.69 -34.58
N GLY A 466 20.99 6.52 -33.90
CA GLY A 466 19.72 7.06 -34.38
C GLY A 466 18.56 6.07 -34.34
N LEU A 467 18.63 4.98 -33.55
CA LEU A 467 17.51 4.06 -33.37
C LEU A 467 16.39 4.69 -32.53
N VAL A 468 16.76 5.39 -31.46
CA VAL A 468 15.83 6.09 -30.57
C VAL A 468 16.44 7.41 -30.10
N ILE A 469 15.59 8.34 -29.69
CA ILE A 469 15.99 9.56 -28.98
C ILE A 469 15.01 9.79 -27.83
N VAL A 470 15.54 10.06 -26.64
CA VAL A 470 14.72 10.33 -25.44
C VAL A 470 14.58 11.84 -25.26
N THR A 471 13.37 12.34 -25.37
CA THR A 471 12.99 13.77 -25.31
C THR A 471 11.93 14.01 -24.23
N ASP A 472 11.43 15.25 -24.14
CA ASP A 472 10.55 15.72 -23.06
C ASP A 472 11.13 15.46 -21.68
N ILE A 473 12.41 15.78 -21.52
CA ILE A 473 13.12 15.56 -20.26
C ILE A 473 12.55 16.52 -19.22
N GLN A 474 11.70 16.01 -18.33
CA GLN A 474 11.01 16.77 -17.31
C GLN A 474 11.09 16.07 -15.95
N GLY A 475 11.01 16.86 -14.88
CA GLY A 475 11.14 16.37 -13.51
C GLY A 475 11.82 17.38 -12.60
N TRP A 476 12.64 16.89 -11.68
CA TRP A 476 13.23 17.67 -10.60
C TRP A 476 14.74 17.76 -10.75
N LYS A 477 15.27 18.97 -10.60
CA LYS A 477 16.69 19.20 -10.37
C LYS A 477 16.90 19.28 -8.87
N ILE A 478 17.50 18.24 -8.30
CA ILE A 478 17.66 18.13 -6.84
C ILE A 478 18.94 18.78 -6.32
N ASN A 479 19.95 18.88 -7.19
CA ASN A 479 21.22 19.57 -6.93
C ASN A 479 21.91 19.97 -8.25
N THR A 480 23.07 20.62 -8.16
CA THR A 480 23.93 20.88 -9.31
C THR A 480 24.38 19.56 -9.94
N GLY A 481 23.85 19.25 -11.13
CA GLY A 481 24.21 18.04 -11.87
C GLY A 481 23.39 16.79 -11.52
N GLN A 482 22.41 16.90 -10.61
CA GLN A 482 21.61 15.76 -10.15
C GLN A 482 20.14 15.97 -10.50
N TYR A 483 19.56 14.99 -11.20
CA TYR A 483 18.20 15.08 -11.70
C TYR A 483 17.41 13.78 -11.56
N VAL A 484 16.12 13.92 -11.26
CA VAL A 484 15.13 12.83 -11.23
C VAL A 484 14.03 13.19 -12.22
N MET A 485 13.81 12.33 -13.21
CA MET A 485 12.93 12.59 -14.35
C MET A 485 11.75 11.61 -14.37
N THR A 486 10.68 11.97 -15.09
CA THR A 486 9.51 11.11 -15.34
C THR A 486 8.93 11.44 -16.71
N ASP A 487 8.01 10.63 -17.20
CA ASP A 487 7.21 10.88 -18.41
C ASP A 487 8.02 11.24 -19.65
N PRO A 488 9.03 10.44 -20.05
CA PRO A 488 9.80 10.71 -21.24
C PRO A 488 8.98 10.49 -22.52
N ILE A 489 9.28 11.27 -23.56
CA ILE A 489 8.85 10.98 -24.92
C ILE A 489 10.02 10.36 -25.68
N VAL A 490 9.84 9.11 -26.13
CA VAL A 490 10.83 8.41 -26.94
C VAL A 490 10.37 8.41 -28.39
N PHE A 491 11.16 9.00 -29.29
CA PHE A 491 10.95 8.80 -30.72
C PHE A 491 11.75 7.57 -31.17
N SER A 492 11.17 6.79 -32.08
CA SER A 492 11.86 5.73 -32.81
C SER A 492 12.04 6.12 -34.30
N LYS A 493 12.72 5.30 -35.10
CA LYS A 493 12.80 5.55 -36.54
C LYS A 493 11.43 5.54 -37.22
N VAL A 494 10.52 4.71 -36.75
CA VAL A 494 9.21 4.50 -37.35
C VAL A 494 8.17 5.28 -36.55
N ARG A 495 7.47 6.20 -37.19
CA ARG A 495 6.41 6.98 -36.53
C ARG A 495 5.37 6.05 -35.89
N ASN A 496 4.89 6.44 -34.72
CA ASN A 496 3.90 5.72 -33.91
C ASN A 496 4.32 4.33 -33.41
N PHE A 497 5.59 3.95 -33.57
CA PHE A 497 6.05 2.64 -33.11
C PHE A 497 5.98 2.55 -31.59
N LEU A 498 6.38 3.61 -30.88
CA LEU A 498 6.35 3.70 -29.41
C LEU A 498 5.14 4.51 -28.90
N GLY A 499 3.99 4.40 -29.56
CA GLY A 499 2.76 5.09 -29.17
C GLY A 499 2.48 6.37 -29.96
N LEU A 500 1.35 7.02 -29.65
CA LEU A 500 0.75 8.07 -30.51
C LEU A 500 1.60 9.34 -30.67
N ILE A 501 2.48 9.59 -29.70
CA ILE A 501 3.37 10.75 -29.67
C ILE A 501 4.78 10.44 -30.20
N ASP A 502 5.04 9.22 -30.68
CA ASP A 502 6.27 8.90 -31.39
C ASP A 502 6.23 9.54 -32.79
N LEU A 503 6.89 10.69 -32.95
CA LEU A 503 6.93 11.44 -34.21
C LEU A 503 7.89 10.85 -35.26
N GLY A 504 8.49 9.69 -34.97
CA GLY A 504 9.39 9.00 -35.89
C GLY A 504 10.69 9.78 -36.14
N GLU A 505 11.37 9.41 -37.22
CA GLU A 505 12.59 10.07 -37.69
C GLU A 505 12.43 11.59 -37.89
N ASN A 506 11.24 12.07 -38.28
CA ASN A 506 10.98 13.50 -38.40
C ASN A 506 11.10 14.24 -37.06
N GLY A 507 10.59 13.64 -35.97
CA GLY A 507 10.75 14.16 -34.62
C GLY A 507 12.21 14.22 -34.20
N MET A 508 12.96 13.14 -34.48
CA MET A 508 14.40 13.06 -34.21
C MET A 508 15.18 14.16 -34.93
N ASN A 509 14.99 14.26 -36.25
CA ASN A 509 15.67 15.23 -37.08
C ASN A 509 15.35 16.67 -36.67
N ASN A 510 14.09 16.94 -36.33
CA ASN A 510 13.69 18.25 -35.85
C ASN A 510 14.35 18.60 -34.51
N TRP A 511 14.41 17.66 -33.55
CA TRP A 511 15.07 17.91 -32.27
C TRP A 511 16.57 18.16 -32.45
N ILE A 512 17.26 17.31 -33.24
CA ILE A 512 18.70 17.42 -33.50
C ILE A 512 19.04 18.73 -34.23
N LYS A 513 18.23 19.15 -35.20
CA LYS A 513 18.42 20.42 -35.92
C LYS A 513 18.38 21.64 -34.99
N ASN A 514 17.59 21.58 -33.93
CA ASN A 514 17.45 22.65 -32.95
C ASN A 514 18.42 22.55 -31.77
N HIS A 515 19.18 21.45 -31.68
CA HIS A 515 20.12 21.22 -30.58
C HIS A 515 21.42 22.01 -30.77
N GLU A 516 21.83 22.72 -29.72
CA GLU A 516 23.16 23.31 -29.62
C GLU A 516 23.99 22.54 -28.60
N CYS A 517 25.11 21.96 -29.05
CA CYS A 517 26.03 21.23 -28.19
C CYS A 517 26.56 22.13 -27.06
N ASN A 518 26.27 21.73 -25.82
CA ASN A 518 26.84 22.37 -24.65
C ASN A 518 28.19 21.73 -24.26
N ASN A 519 28.82 22.25 -23.22
CA ASN A 519 30.13 21.78 -22.74
C ASN A 519 30.12 20.32 -22.27
N ILE A 520 29.00 19.77 -21.78
CA ILE A 520 28.89 18.33 -21.47
C ILE A 520 28.95 17.53 -22.77
N CYS A 521 28.18 17.92 -23.80
CA CYS A 521 28.18 17.24 -25.10
C CYS A 521 29.58 17.14 -25.73
N LYS A 522 30.45 18.12 -25.46
CA LYS A 522 31.82 18.19 -25.97
C LYS A 522 32.82 17.33 -25.19
N ILE A 523 32.50 16.98 -23.95
CA ILE A 523 33.37 16.20 -23.05
C ILE A 523 33.04 14.70 -23.15
N ILE A 524 31.76 14.36 -23.21
CA ILE A 524 31.31 12.97 -23.16
C ILE A 524 31.49 12.24 -24.49
N ASN A 525 31.62 10.91 -24.43
CA ASN A 525 31.71 10.09 -25.63
C ASN A 525 30.35 9.99 -26.34
N MET A 526 30.28 10.51 -27.57
CA MET A 526 29.10 10.47 -28.46
C MET A 526 29.21 9.39 -29.55
N LYS A 527 30.13 8.43 -29.41
CA LYS A 527 30.22 7.32 -30.36
C LYS A 527 29.08 6.33 -30.16
N LYS A 528 28.70 5.66 -31.25
CA LYS A 528 27.80 4.51 -31.22
C LYS A 528 28.34 3.44 -30.28
N ASP A 529 27.44 2.81 -29.55
CA ASP A 529 27.73 1.65 -28.70
C ASP A 529 26.92 0.47 -29.21
N GLU A 530 27.60 -0.51 -29.81
CA GLU A 530 26.94 -1.67 -30.43
C GLU A 530 26.18 -2.52 -29.40
N GLY A 531 26.62 -2.57 -28.14
CA GLY A 531 25.93 -3.28 -27.08
C GLY A 531 24.62 -2.59 -26.71
N LEU A 532 24.64 -1.26 -26.56
CA LEU A 532 23.42 -0.47 -26.33
C LEU A 532 22.47 -0.49 -27.52
N ILE A 533 23.01 -0.45 -28.75
CA ILE A 533 22.23 -0.61 -29.99
C ILE A 533 21.48 -1.94 -29.96
N GLN A 534 22.17 -3.05 -29.69
CA GLN A 534 21.55 -4.36 -29.64
C GLN A 534 20.50 -4.44 -28.53
N ASN A 535 20.77 -3.87 -27.35
CA ASN A 535 19.80 -3.82 -26.26
C ASN A 535 18.54 -3.04 -26.64
N VAL A 536 18.68 -1.89 -27.29
CA VAL A 536 17.53 -1.11 -27.78
C VAL A 536 16.78 -1.85 -28.88
N LEU A 537 17.46 -2.51 -29.81
CA LEU A 537 16.80 -3.35 -30.83
C LEU A 537 15.98 -4.47 -30.18
N ASN A 538 16.55 -5.14 -29.19
CA ASN A 538 15.83 -6.17 -28.43
C ASN A 538 14.59 -5.57 -27.74
N TYR A 539 14.68 -4.37 -27.17
CA TYR A 539 13.52 -3.67 -26.61
C TYR A 539 12.46 -3.37 -27.65
N LEU A 540 12.84 -2.83 -28.80
CA LEU A 540 11.90 -2.50 -29.89
C LEU A 540 11.24 -3.76 -30.47
N GLU A 541 11.97 -4.86 -30.56
CA GLU A 541 11.43 -6.15 -30.99
C GLU A 541 10.46 -6.73 -29.96
N ARG A 542 10.82 -6.71 -28.67
CA ARG A 542 9.95 -7.18 -27.58
C ARG A 542 8.71 -6.32 -27.42
N PHE A 543 8.80 -5.02 -27.67
CA PHE A 543 7.65 -4.13 -27.70
C PHE A 543 6.63 -4.57 -28.78
N LYS A 544 7.08 -5.16 -29.89
CA LYS A 544 6.19 -5.78 -30.89
C LYS A 544 5.73 -7.19 -30.51
N SER A 545 6.39 -7.84 -29.56
CA SER A 545 6.18 -9.26 -29.29
C SER A 545 4.78 -9.55 -28.76
N LYS A 546 4.40 -10.82 -28.90
CA LYS A 546 3.06 -11.30 -28.58
C LYS A 546 2.71 -11.12 -27.10
N SER A 547 3.64 -11.13 -26.15
CA SER A 547 3.32 -10.99 -24.72
C SER A 547 2.79 -9.60 -24.35
N LEU A 548 3.39 -8.53 -24.89
CA LEU A 548 2.84 -7.19 -24.73
C LEU A 548 1.49 -7.10 -25.45
N GLN A 549 1.39 -7.62 -26.68
CA GLN A 549 0.10 -7.66 -27.41
C GLN A 549 -0.98 -8.48 -26.69
N ASP A 550 -0.62 -9.57 -26.02
CA ASP A 550 -1.50 -10.42 -25.24
C ASP A 550 -1.92 -9.70 -23.95
N LEU A 551 -1.02 -8.96 -23.29
CA LEU A 551 -1.40 -8.06 -22.19
C LEU A 551 -2.32 -6.95 -22.69
N LEU A 552 -2.03 -6.33 -23.83
CA LEU A 552 -2.90 -5.33 -24.44
C LEU A 552 -4.27 -5.92 -24.81
N PHE A 553 -4.31 -7.18 -25.22
CA PHE A 553 -5.54 -7.94 -25.48
C PHE A 553 -6.27 -8.30 -24.18
N GLU A 554 -5.56 -8.71 -23.14
CA GLU A 554 -6.13 -8.93 -21.82
C GLU A 554 -6.64 -7.61 -21.24
N LEU A 555 -5.98 -6.48 -21.48
CA LEU A 555 -6.50 -5.15 -21.17
C LEU A 555 -7.78 -4.87 -21.97
N ASP A 556 -7.85 -5.18 -23.26
CA ASP A 556 -9.10 -5.06 -24.03
C ASP A 556 -10.23 -5.91 -23.40
N ILE A 557 -9.95 -7.15 -22.96
CA ILE A 557 -10.91 -8.02 -22.25
C ILE A 557 -11.29 -7.45 -20.88
N ILE A 558 -10.29 -7.05 -20.09
CA ILE A 558 -10.44 -6.49 -18.76
C ILE A 558 -11.29 -5.24 -18.87
N THR A 559 -11.07 -4.39 -19.86
CA THR A 559 -11.75 -3.10 -20.02
C THR A 559 -13.08 -3.18 -20.77
N GLY A 560 -13.47 -4.37 -21.24
CA GLY A 560 -14.78 -4.61 -21.82
C GLY A 560 -14.90 -4.22 -23.29
N LYS A 561 -13.79 -3.94 -23.99
CA LYS A 561 -13.78 -3.85 -25.46
C LYS A 561 -13.90 -5.28 -25.99
N GLN A 562 -15.12 -5.67 -26.37
CA GLN A 562 -15.33 -6.93 -27.07
C GLN A 562 -14.57 -6.87 -28.41
N PRO A 563 -13.90 -7.96 -28.84
CA PRO A 563 -13.20 -8.01 -30.14
C PRO A 563 -14.09 -7.67 -31.35
N GLN A 564 -15.42 -7.78 -31.19
CA GLN A 564 -16.42 -7.54 -32.21
C GLN A 564 -16.51 -6.06 -32.65
N ASP A 565 -16.09 -5.13 -31.79
CA ASP A 565 -16.13 -3.68 -32.09
C ASP A 565 -15.03 -3.25 -33.08
N LYS A 566 -13.97 -4.07 -33.27
CA LYS A 566 -12.91 -3.80 -34.25
C LYS A 566 -13.28 -4.18 -35.69
N VAL A 567 -14.29 -5.02 -35.89
CA VAL A 567 -14.69 -5.50 -37.23
C VAL A 567 -15.62 -4.52 -37.96
N GLN A 568 -16.20 -3.53 -37.26
CA GLN A 568 -17.09 -2.53 -37.87
C GLN A 568 -16.40 -1.24 -38.31
N GLN A 569 -15.07 -1.13 -38.19
CA GLN A 569 -14.30 0.08 -38.55
C GLN A 569 -13.17 -0.17 -39.57
N GLN A 570 -13.20 -1.27 -40.31
CA GLN A 570 -12.33 -1.48 -41.48
C GLN A 570 -13.13 -1.58 -42.77
#